data_AF-A0A9N9KAS8-F1
#
_entry.id   AF-A0A9N9KAS8-F1
#
_cell.length_a   1.000
_cell.length_b   1.000
_cell.length_c   1.000
_cell.angle_alpha   90.00
_cell.angle_beta   90.00
_cell.angle_gamma   90.00
#
_symmetry.space_group_name_H-M   'P 1'
#
loop_
_entity.id
_entity.type
_entity.pdbx_description
1 polymer ?
#
loop_
_entity_poly.entity_id
_entity_poly.type
_entity_poly.pdbx_seq_one_letter_code
_entity_poly.pdbx_strand_id
1 'polypeptide(L)'
;VGGVLNRVAKRINEDYEERHKAKTVVQIREFTNKLGSLQLEHQSLKIHTGIAEEIMAHTVTPEFNKALEVQQNLVAGIDVNTQNEHIEEMINRQVPLTQVLRLLCLQSLVNGGLKQKSIEFFKKEILQTYGFEHLQTLLNLERLNMFFKQSSSRNPYASIRKTLRLIVDEVEEHNPQDIAYVYSGYAPLSVRLIQCATTKSGTSSTGNGWKGYEEVLRMLPGKTFDEVQRQEEGAIRPKRMVQGQHPRVTLVFFLGGCTYTEISAIRFLAQQDD
;
A
#
# COMPACT_ATOMS: atom_id res chain seq x y z
N VAL A 1 13.75 -8.18 -1.46
CA VAL A 1 13.42 -9.58 -1.85
C VAL A 1 14.68 -10.42 -2.16
N GLY A 2 15.54 -10.02 -3.10
CA GLY A 2 16.73 -10.82 -3.49
C GLY A 2 17.63 -11.24 -2.33
N GLY A 3 17.89 -10.36 -1.36
CA GLY A 3 18.66 -10.70 -0.16
C GLY A 3 18.03 -11.80 0.70
N VAL A 4 16.70 -11.86 0.79
CA VAL A 4 15.98 -12.91 1.51
C VAL A 4 16.06 -14.24 0.76
N LEU A 5 15.84 -14.23 -0.56
CA LEU A 5 15.96 -15.43 -1.40
C LEU A 5 17.36 -16.04 -1.31
N ASN A 6 18.41 -15.21 -1.38
CA ASN A 6 19.79 -15.66 -1.24
C ASN A 6 20.05 -16.29 0.14
N ARG A 7 19.57 -15.66 1.21
CA ARG A 7 19.70 -16.19 2.58
C ARG A 7 19.00 -17.54 2.73
N VAL A 8 17.78 -17.67 2.21
CA VAL A 8 16.99 -18.91 2.25
C VAL A 8 17.66 -20.00 1.40
N ALA A 9 18.18 -19.67 0.22
CA ALA A 9 18.90 -20.61 -0.64
C ALA A 9 20.14 -21.19 0.07
N LYS A 10 20.95 -20.33 0.71
CA LYS A 10 22.12 -20.77 1.49
C LYS A 10 21.73 -21.71 2.63
N ARG A 11 20.69 -21.34 3.41
CA ARG A 11 20.18 -22.18 4.50
C ARG A 11 19.72 -23.56 4.00
N ILE A 12 18.89 -23.60 2.96
CA ILE A 12 18.38 -24.87 2.40
C ILE A 12 19.54 -25.75 1.93
N ASN A 13 20.57 -25.16 1.30
CA ASN A 13 21.74 -25.92 0.86
C ASN A 13 22.53 -26.49 2.05
N GLU A 14 22.74 -25.70 3.11
CA GLU A 14 23.35 -26.16 4.36
C GLU A 14 22.58 -27.32 5.01
N ASP A 15 21.24 -27.24 5.02
CA ASP A 15 20.36 -28.29 5.56
C ASP A 15 20.43 -29.60 4.74
N TYR A 16 20.59 -29.52 3.41
CA TYR A 16 20.82 -30.71 2.58
C TYR A 16 22.19 -31.35 2.87
N GLU A 17 23.22 -30.54 3.12
CA GLU A 17 24.57 -31.02 3.47
C GLU A 17 24.59 -31.73 4.84
N GLU A 18 23.65 -31.46 5.75
CA GLU A 18 23.52 -32.22 7.00
C GLU A 18 23.28 -33.72 6.75
N ARG A 19 22.63 -34.08 5.64
CA ARG A 19 22.50 -35.48 5.21
C ARG A 19 23.84 -36.18 5.10
N HIS A 20 24.83 -35.51 4.52
CA HIS A 20 26.17 -36.05 4.31
C HIS A 20 26.96 -36.17 5.63
N LYS A 21 26.54 -35.44 6.66
CA LYS A 21 27.12 -35.48 8.01
C LYS A 21 26.47 -36.53 8.92
N ALA A 22 25.28 -37.04 8.59
CA ALA A 22 24.57 -38.05 9.36
C ALA A 22 25.27 -39.43 9.25
N LYS A 23 25.78 -39.94 10.37
CA LYS A 23 26.53 -41.22 10.44
C LYS A 23 25.79 -42.32 11.20
N THR A 24 24.82 -41.97 12.04
CA THR A 24 24.05 -42.93 12.84
C THR A 24 22.65 -43.13 12.27
N VAL A 25 22.05 -44.29 12.53
CA VAL A 25 20.68 -44.61 12.12
C VAL A 25 19.66 -43.60 12.68
N VAL A 26 19.90 -43.09 13.89
CA VAL A 26 19.07 -42.06 14.52
C VAL A 26 19.11 -40.75 13.71
N GLN A 27 20.31 -40.28 13.36
CA GLN A 27 20.48 -39.06 12.55
C GLN A 27 19.87 -39.19 11.15
N ILE A 28 19.97 -40.38 10.54
CA ILE A 28 19.35 -40.65 9.22
C ILE A 28 17.82 -40.60 9.32
N ARG A 29 17.23 -41.15 10.39
CA ARG A 29 15.78 -41.11 10.61
C ARG A 29 15.29 -39.69 10.86
N GLU A 30 16.01 -38.91 11.65
CA GLU A 30 15.71 -37.49 11.88
C GLU A 30 15.76 -36.66 10.59
N PHE A 31 16.78 -36.88 9.77
CA PHE A 31 16.87 -36.24 8.46
C PHE A 31 15.70 -36.65 7.55
N THR A 32 15.37 -37.94 7.49
CA THR A 32 14.26 -38.45 6.68
C THR A 32 12.92 -37.81 7.06
N ASN A 33 12.69 -37.56 8.36
CA ASN A 33 11.50 -36.86 8.83
C ASN A 33 11.45 -35.38 8.37
N LYS A 34 12.60 -34.71 8.24
CA LYS A 34 12.72 -33.32 7.77
C LYS A 34 12.76 -33.20 6.23
N LEU A 35 13.10 -34.27 5.51
CA LEU A 35 13.31 -34.24 4.07
C LEU A 35 12.07 -33.77 3.30
N GLY A 36 10.87 -34.17 3.74
CA GLY A 36 9.61 -33.75 3.11
C GLY A 36 9.40 -32.23 3.17
N SER A 37 9.61 -31.61 4.33
CA SER A 37 9.52 -30.15 4.46
C SER A 37 10.62 -29.43 3.68
N LEU A 38 11.85 -29.96 3.69
CA LEU A 38 12.98 -29.39 2.97
C LEU A 38 12.77 -29.40 1.44
N GLN A 39 12.14 -30.45 0.91
CA GLN A 39 11.75 -30.52 -0.51
C GLN A 39 10.69 -29.47 -0.87
N LEU A 40 9.67 -29.30 -0.01
CA LEU A 40 8.63 -28.27 -0.20
C LEU A 40 9.22 -26.85 -0.15
N GLU A 41 10.14 -26.60 0.79
CA GLU A 41 10.84 -25.31 0.86
C GLU A 41 11.70 -25.04 -0.37
N HIS A 42 12.43 -26.04 -0.87
CA HIS A 42 13.22 -25.91 -2.08
C HIS A 42 12.36 -25.63 -3.32
N GLN A 43 11.20 -26.30 -3.43
CA GLN A 43 10.23 -26.02 -4.49
C GLN A 43 9.65 -24.60 -4.38
N SER A 44 9.29 -24.17 -3.16
CA SER A 44 8.81 -22.82 -2.89
C SER A 44 9.85 -21.76 -3.26
N LEU A 45 11.11 -21.95 -2.87
CA LEU A 45 12.22 -21.08 -3.25
C LEU A 45 12.34 -20.96 -4.77
N LYS A 46 12.29 -22.08 -5.51
CA LYS A 46 12.35 -22.07 -6.97
C LYS A 46 11.21 -21.23 -7.58
N ILE A 47 9.99 -21.39 -7.09
CA ILE A 47 8.82 -20.62 -7.56
C ILE A 47 9.04 -19.12 -7.30
N HIS A 48 9.42 -18.76 -6.08
CA HIS A 48 9.60 -17.35 -5.71
C HIS A 48 10.79 -16.68 -6.41
N THR A 49 11.86 -17.42 -6.69
CA THR A 49 12.97 -16.93 -7.53
C THR A 49 12.48 -16.62 -8.93
N GLY A 50 11.73 -17.53 -9.58
CA GLY A 50 11.18 -17.28 -10.91
C GLY A 50 10.23 -16.08 -10.95
N ILE A 51 9.34 -15.94 -9.96
CA ILE A 51 8.46 -14.76 -9.84
C ILE A 51 9.28 -13.47 -9.68
N ALA A 52 10.32 -13.49 -8.84
CA ALA A 52 11.16 -12.31 -8.61
C ALA A 52 11.90 -11.90 -9.89
N GLU A 53 12.36 -12.84 -10.70
CA GLU A 53 13.01 -12.59 -12.00
C GLU A 53 12.04 -11.95 -12.99
N GLU A 54 10.82 -12.49 -13.12
CA GLU A 54 9.77 -11.92 -13.99
C GLU A 54 9.36 -10.50 -13.57
N ILE A 55 9.18 -10.26 -12.26
CA ILE A 55 8.89 -8.92 -11.75
C ILE A 55 10.05 -7.98 -12.05
N MET A 56 11.29 -8.41 -11.80
CA MET A 56 12.48 -7.59 -12.04
C MET A 56 12.60 -7.20 -13.51
N ALA A 57 12.36 -8.14 -14.44
CA ALA A 57 12.37 -7.87 -15.88
C ALA A 57 11.38 -6.76 -16.28
N HIS A 58 10.22 -6.68 -15.61
CA HIS A 58 9.26 -5.61 -15.82
C HIS A 58 9.68 -4.29 -15.16
N THR A 59 10.16 -4.33 -13.90
CA THR A 59 10.45 -3.10 -13.12
C THR A 59 11.69 -2.33 -13.58
N VAL A 60 12.55 -2.94 -14.39
CA VAL A 60 13.72 -2.26 -14.97
C VAL A 60 13.42 -1.55 -16.29
N THR A 61 12.21 -1.71 -16.85
CA THR A 61 11.86 -1.12 -18.15
C THR A 61 11.77 0.40 -18.07
N PRO A 62 12.14 1.14 -19.14
CA PRO A 62 11.95 2.58 -19.21
C PRO A 62 10.48 2.99 -19.01
N GLU A 63 9.54 2.22 -19.56
CA GLU A 63 8.10 2.45 -19.43
C GLU A 63 7.64 2.39 -17.97
N PHE A 64 8.08 1.36 -17.23
CA PHE A 64 7.75 1.23 -15.81
C PHE A 64 8.35 2.38 -15.01
N ASN A 65 9.64 2.67 -15.21
CA ASN A 65 10.34 3.74 -14.48
C ASN A 65 9.69 5.10 -14.74
N LYS A 66 9.32 5.40 -15.99
CA LYS A 66 8.64 6.64 -16.32
C LYS A 66 7.27 6.75 -15.66
N ALA A 67 6.49 5.68 -15.66
CA ALA A 67 5.20 5.67 -14.98
C ALA A 67 5.34 5.80 -13.45
N LEU A 68 6.39 5.23 -12.86
CA LEU A 68 6.68 5.35 -11.44
C LEU A 68 7.10 6.77 -11.07
N GLU A 69 7.97 7.39 -11.87
CA GLU A 69 8.39 8.79 -11.72
C GLU A 69 7.19 9.73 -11.72
N VAL A 70 6.28 9.57 -12.70
CA VAL A 70 5.04 10.36 -12.77
C VAL A 70 4.19 10.16 -11.52
N GLN A 71 4.01 8.91 -11.05
CA GLN A 71 3.26 8.62 -9.82
C GLN A 71 3.87 9.35 -8.61
N GLN A 72 5.18 9.23 -8.41
CA GLN A 72 5.91 9.84 -7.29
C GLN A 72 5.81 11.36 -7.31
N ASN A 73 6.04 11.99 -8.47
CA ASN A 73 5.94 13.44 -8.63
C ASN A 73 4.51 13.94 -8.36
N LEU A 74 3.48 13.24 -8.86
CA LEU A 74 2.09 13.63 -8.63
C LEU A 74 1.72 13.55 -7.14
N VAL A 75 2.04 12.46 -6.43
CA VAL A 75 1.72 12.35 -5.00
C VAL A 75 2.50 13.36 -4.14
N ALA A 76 3.74 13.67 -4.54
CA ALA A 76 4.57 14.70 -3.93
C ALA A 76 4.14 16.12 -4.32
N GLY A 77 3.25 16.27 -5.32
CA GLY A 77 2.75 17.56 -5.81
C GLY A 77 3.84 18.38 -6.50
N ILE A 78 4.76 17.70 -7.18
CA ILE A 78 5.88 18.25 -7.91
C ILE A 78 5.50 18.33 -9.39
N ASP A 79 5.70 19.51 -9.97
CA ASP A 79 5.64 19.81 -11.41
C ASP A 79 4.58 19.05 -12.23
N VAL A 80 3.32 19.42 -12.03
CA VAL A 80 2.16 18.83 -12.73
C VAL A 80 2.21 19.06 -14.24
N ASN A 81 2.86 20.13 -14.72
CA ASN A 81 2.91 20.42 -16.16
C ASN A 81 3.81 19.41 -16.87
N THR A 82 5.01 19.18 -16.36
CA THR A 82 5.91 18.14 -16.89
C THR A 82 5.28 16.75 -16.81
N GLN A 83 4.52 16.47 -15.74
CA GLN A 83 3.80 15.20 -15.64
C GLN A 83 2.71 15.05 -16.73
N ASN A 84 2.05 16.14 -17.14
CA ASN A 84 1.09 16.10 -18.25
C ASN A 84 1.77 15.73 -19.57
N GLU A 85 2.94 16.30 -19.85
CA GLU A 85 3.72 16.01 -21.07
C GLU A 85 4.12 14.53 -21.13
N HIS A 86 4.51 13.95 -20.00
CA HIS A 86 4.81 12.52 -19.92
C HIS A 86 3.57 11.63 -20.10
N ILE A 87 2.43 12.01 -19.53
CA ILE A 87 1.18 11.27 -19.74
C ILE A 87 0.74 11.35 -21.21
N GLU A 88 0.87 12.51 -21.84
CA GLU A 88 0.64 12.69 -23.27
C GLU A 88 1.56 11.80 -24.12
N GLU A 89 2.86 11.76 -23.81
CA GLU A 89 3.80 10.86 -24.47
C GLU A 89 3.39 9.38 -24.33
N MET A 90 2.95 8.96 -23.14
CA MET A 90 2.46 7.60 -22.91
C MET A 90 1.20 7.30 -23.74
N ILE A 91 0.32 8.29 -23.95
CA ILE A 91 -0.82 8.17 -24.85
C ILE A 91 -0.34 8.00 -26.30
N ASN A 92 0.56 8.86 -26.76
CA ASN A 92 1.12 8.81 -28.12
C ASN A 92 1.83 7.47 -28.41
N ARG A 93 2.44 6.85 -27.40
CA ARG A 93 3.06 5.53 -27.47
C ARG A 93 2.07 4.35 -27.32
N GLN A 94 0.77 4.63 -27.14
CA GLN A 94 -0.29 3.64 -26.94
C GLN A 94 -0.01 2.67 -25.78
N VAL A 95 0.58 3.17 -24.70
CA VAL A 95 0.74 2.41 -23.45
C VAL A 95 -0.64 1.93 -22.97
N PRO A 96 -0.78 0.74 -22.33
CA PRO A 96 -2.09 0.22 -21.95
C PRO A 96 -2.98 1.25 -21.27
N LEU A 97 -4.20 1.45 -21.79
CA LEU A 97 -5.13 2.51 -21.37
C LEU A 97 -5.34 2.56 -19.85
N THR A 98 -5.42 1.40 -19.20
CA THR A 98 -5.58 1.30 -17.74
C THR A 98 -4.47 2.02 -16.98
N GLN A 99 -3.23 1.99 -17.48
CA GLN A 99 -2.09 2.68 -16.87
C GLN A 99 -2.25 4.20 -17.02
N VAL A 100 -2.61 4.69 -18.21
CA VAL A 100 -2.89 6.11 -18.47
C VAL A 100 -4.04 6.62 -17.58
N LEU A 101 -5.15 5.89 -17.53
CA LEU A 101 -6.31 6.26 -16.72
C LEU A 101 -5.97 6.32 -15.23
N ARG A 102 -5.14 5.40 -14.72
CA ARG A 102 -4.69 5.43 -13.33
C ARG A 102 -3.86 6.68 -13.03
N LEU A 103 -2.98 7.11 -13.92
CA LEU A 103 -2.18 8.34 -13.75
C LEU A 103 -3.07 9.59 -13.77
N LEU A 104 -4.00 9.68 -14.71
CA LEU A 104 -4.94 10.80 -14.80
C LEU A 104 -5.89 10.86 -13.58
N CYS A 105 -6.34 9.70 -13.10
CA CYS A 105 -7.15 9.63 -11.89
C CYS A 105 -6.34 10.05 -10.65
N LEU A 106 -5.10 9.56 -10.53
CA LEU A 106 -4.19 9.96 -9.46
C LEU A 106 -3.99 11.48 -9.46
N GLN A 107 -3.67 12.06 -10.62
CA GLN A 107 -3.51 13.50 -10.79
C GLN A 107 -4.77 14.27 -10.39
N SER A 108 -5.95 13.81 -10.83
CA SER A 108 -7.23 14.42 -10.47
C SER A 108 -7.46 14.39 -8.97
N LEU A 109 -7.23 13.25 -8.31
CA LEU A 109 -7.43 13.11 -6.87
C LEU A 109 -6.47 13.99 -6.06
N VAL A 110 -5.18 14.03 -6.41
CA VAL A 110 -4.18 14.80 -5.65
C VAL A 110 -4.23 16.31 -5.93
N ASN A 111 -4.82 16.75 -7.04
CA ASN A 111 -4.97 18.15 -7.41
C ASN A 111 -6.38 18.74 -7.20
N GLY A 112 -7.37 17.90 -6.84
CA GLY A 112 -8.77 18.32 -6.70
C GLY A 112 -9.44 18.57 -8.06
N GLY A 113 -9.10 17.75 -9.04
CA GLY A 113 -9.57 17.80 -10.42
C GLY A 113 -8.54 18.38 -11.39
N LEU A 114 -8.84 18.31 -12.67
CA LEU A 114 -8.03 18.90 -13.75
C LEU A 114 -8.64 20.21 -14.24
N LYS A 115 -7.78 21.16 -14.63
CA LYS A 115 -8.23 22.41 -15.29
C LYS A 115 -9.02 22.08 -16.56
N GLN A 116 -9.98 22.94 -16.93
CA GLN A 116 -10.86 22.73 -18.10
C GLN A 116 -10.10 22.34 -19.37
N LYS A 117 -9.06 23.10 -19.73
CA LYS A 117 -8.25 22.83 -20.92
C LYS A 117 -7.59 21.46 -20.88
N SER A 118 -7.03 21.07 -19.73
CA SER A 118 -6.34 19.79 -19.56
C SER A 118 -7.29 18.60 -19.60
N ILE A 119 -8.46 18.70 -18.94
CA ILE A 119 -9.42 17.58 -18.96
C ILE A 119 -10.02 17.39 -20.36
N GLU A 120 -10.35 18.48 -21.08
CA GLU A 120 -10.82 18.39 -22.47
C GLU A 120 -9.76 17.79 -23.39
N PHE A 121 -8.50 18.21 -23.22
CA PHE A 121 -7.36 17.65 -23.94
C PHE A 121 -7.25 16.15 -23.72
N PHE A 122 -7.12 15.67 -22.49
CA PHE A 122 -6.95 14.24 -22.24
C PHE A 122 -8.17 13.40 -22.63
N LYS A 123 -9.41 13.93 -22.48
CA LYS A 123 -10.61 13.25 -22.99
C LYS A 123 -10.51 13.06 -24.51
N LYS A 124 -10.08 14.08 -25.24
CA LYS A 124 -9.90 14.00 -26.70
C LYS A 124 -8.80 12.99 -27.07
N GLU A 125 -7.61 13.10 -26.48
CA GLU A 125 -6.48 12.23 -26.78
C GLU A 125 -6.79 10.75 -26.50
N ILE A 126 -7.50 10.46 -25.40
CA ILE A 126 -7.92 9.10 -25.08
C ILE A 126 -8.88 8.55 -26.14
N LEU A 127 -9.93 9.31 -26.49
CA LEU A 127 -10.95 8.83 -27.44
C LEU A 127 -10.38 8.64 -28.85
N GLN A 128 -9.45 9.50 -29.26
CA GLN A 128 -8.80 9.42 -30.56
C GLN A 128 -7.79 8.27 -30.65
N THR A 129 -7.10 7.97 -29.55
CA THR A 129 -6.01 6.98 -29.53
C THR A 129 -6.50 5.57 -29.21
N TYR A 130 -7.42 5.43 -28.25
CA TYR A 130 -7.86 4.13 -27.73
C TYR A 130 -9.26 3.73 -28.18
N GLY A 131 -10.03 4.64 -28.79
CA GLY A 131 -11.36 4.36 -29.31
C GLY A 131 -12.49 5.10 -28.58
N PHE A 132 -13.56 5.38 -29.32
CA PHE A 132 -14.69 6.17 -28.83
C PHE A 132 -15.59 5.43 -27.83
N GLU A 133 -15.51 4.09 -27.81
CA GLU A 133 -16.14 3.23 -26.81
C GLU A 133 -15.76 3.62 -25.37
N HIS A 134 -14.58 4.22 -25.19
CA HIS A 134 -14.11 4.68 -23.88
C HIS A 134 -14.77 5.98 -23.41
N LEU A 135 -15.68 6.58 -24.19
CA LEU A 135 -16.53 7.66 -23.70
C LEU A 135 -17.29 7.21 -22.44
N GLN A 136 -17.83 6.00 -22.45
CA GLN A 136 -18.53 5.45 -21.28
C GLN A 136 -17.58 5.21 -20.10
N THR A 137 -16.34 4.79 -20.37
CA THR A 137 -15.30 4.65 -19.34
C THR A 137 -15.02 6.00 -18.66
N LEU A 138 -14.83 7.07 -19.45
CA LEU A 138 -14.57 8.41 -18.93
C LEU A 138 -15.77 8.97 -18.14
N LEU A 139 -16.99 8.76 -18.62
CA LEU A 139 -18.22 9.14 -17.89
C LEU A 139 -18.34 8.40 -16.55
N ASN A 140 -17.97 7.12 -16.50
CA ASN A 140 -17.98 6.35 -15.26
C ASN A 140 -16.92 6.87 -14.27
N LEU A 141 -15.70 7.19 -14.73
CA LEU A 141 -14.66 7.77 -13.88
C LEU A 141 -15.04 9.15 -13.33
N GLU A 142 -15.73 9.96 -14.14
CA GLU A 142 -16.28 11.25 -13.70
C GLU A 142 -17.36 11.06 -12.64
N ARG A 143 -18.30 10.11 -12.83
CA ARG A 143 -19.32 9.76 -11.83
C ARG A 143 -18.73 9.23 -10.51
N LEU A 144 -17.59 8.56 -10.58
CA LEU A 144 -16.84 8.06 -9.42
C LEU A 144 -15.98 9.15 -8.75
N ASN A 145 -15.98 10.39 -9.27
CA ASN A 145 -15.09 11.48 -8.86
C ASN A 145 -13.60 11.10 -8.90
N MET A 146 -13.21 10.26 -9.86
CA MET A 146 -11.82 9.85 -10.07
C MET A 146 -11.16 10.65 -11.17
N PHE A 147 -11.89 11.07 -12.20
CA PHE A 147 -11.39 11.93 -13.28
C PHE A 147 -12.41 13.02 -13.57
N PHE A 148 -12.19 14.21 -13.00
CA PHE A 148 -13.20 15.28 -12.97
C PHE A 148 -12.58 16.66 -13.14
N LYS A 149 -13.42 17.62 -13.56
CA LYS A 149 -13.02 19.01 -13.70
C LYS A 149 -12.76 19.63 -12.33
N GLN A 150 -11.66 20.35 -12.20
CA GLN A 150 -11.32 21.12 -11.01
C GLN A 150 -12.44 22.11 -10.67
N SER A 151 -12.91 22.05 -9.42
CA SER A 151 -13.87 23.00 -8.87
C SER A 151 -13.17 24.23 -8.29
N SER A 152 -13.93 25.28 -7.97
CA SER A 152 -13.39 26.47 -7.30
C SER A 152 -13.01 26.23 -5.84
N SER A 153 -13.40 25.10 -5.25
CA SER A 153 -13.07 24.77 -3.86
C SER A 153 -11.60 24.39 -3.73
N ARG A 154 -10.98 24.83 -2.63
CA ARG A 154 -9.59 24.51 -2.33
C ARG A 154 -9.43 23.00 -2.10
N ASN A 155 -8.51 22.39 -2.84
CA ASN A 155 -8.13 20.99 -2.65
C ASN A 155 -7.39 20.80 -1.30
N PRO A 156 -7.84 19.90 -0.42
CA PRO A 156 -7.21 19.69 0.89
C PRO A 156 -5.96 18.80 0.85
N TYR A 157 -5.69 18.10 -0.26
CA TYR A 157 -4.64 17.06 -0.32
C TYR A 157 -3.26 17.57 0.12
N ALA A 158 -2.84 18.76 -0.32
CA ALA A 158 -1.54 19.32 0.06
C ALA A 158 -1.42 19.54 1.59
N SER A 159 -2.49 19.98 2.23
CA SER A 159 -2.56 20.15 3.69
C SER A 159 -2.52 18.80 4.39
N ILE A 160 -3.35 17.85 3.96
CA ILE A 160 -3.41 16.49 4.52
C ILE A 160 -2.04 15.80 4.39
N ARG A 161 -1.42 15.87 3.21
CA ARG A 161 -0.11 15.30 2.93
C ARG A 161 0.96 15.79 3.90
N LYS A 162 0.97 17.11 4.17
CA LYS A 162 1.92 17.70 5.12
C LYS A 162 1.61 17.30 6.55
N THR A 163 0.35 17.45 7.00
CA THR A 163 -0.03 17.20 8.40
C THR A 163 0.11 15.74 8.78
N LEU A 164 -0.21 14.82 7.88
CA LEU A 164 -0.10 13.37 8.11
C LEU A 164 1.22 12.76 7.63
N ARG A 165 2.18 13.58 7.17
CA ARG A 165 3.47 13.13 6.64
C ARG A 165 3.30 11.95 5.65
N LEU A 166 2.50 12.16 4.62
CA LEU A 166 2.23 11.12 3.62
C LEU A 166 3.41 10.91 2.66
N ILE A 167 4.36 11.84 2.61
CA ILE A 167 5.61 11.71 1.85
C ILE A 167 6.77 11.68 2.85
N VAL A 168 7.65 10.70 2.68
CA VAL A 168 8.88 10.50 3.42
C VAL A 168 10.00 10.38 2.38
N ASP A 169 10.87 11.38 2.30
CA ASP A 169 11.86 11.47 1.22
C ASP A 169 12.93 10.37 1.32
N GLU A 170 13.36 10.04 2.54
CA GLU A 170 14.34 9.00 2.80
C GLU A 170 13.68 7.80 3.49
N VAL A 171 13.50 6.71 2.76
CA VAL A 171 12.94 5.47 3.29
C VAL A 171 13.97 4.35 3.19
N GLU A 172 14.29 3.75 4.33
CA GLU A 172 15.05 2.51 4.37
C GLU A 172 14.12 1.33 4.05
N GLU A 173 14.38 0.61 2.96
CA GLU A 173 13.52 -0.49 2.51
C GLU A 173 13.89 -1.85 3.12
N HIS A 174 15.12 -2.02 3.61
CA HIS A 174 15.56 -3.29 4.20
C HIS A 174 15.17 -3.43 5.66
N ASN A 175 15.17 -2.31 6.39
CA ASN A 175 14.77 -2.22 7.79
C ASN A 175 13.84 -1.00 7.98
N PRO A 176 12.60 -1.08 7.49
CA PRO A 176 11.70 0.07 7.43
C PRO A 176 11.35 0.60 8.81
N GLN A 177 11.32 1.93 8.92
CA GLN A 177 10.95 2.66 10.15
C GLN A 177 9.57 3.32 10.06
N ASP A 178 8.98 3.34 8.86
CA ASP A 178 7.69 3.97 8.60
C ASP A 178 6.93 3.17 7.53
N ILE A 179 5.59 3.21 7.59
CA ILE A 179 4.70 2.56 6.62
C ILE A 179 4.90 3.05 5.18
N ALA A 180 5.56 4.19 4.95
CA ALA A 180 5.90 4.69 3.61
C ALA A 180 6.75 3.72 2.78
N TYR A 181 7.39 2.71 3.38
CA TYR A 181 8.17 1.69 2.68
C TYR A 181 7.37 0.90 1.64
N VAL A 182 6.04 0.75 1.82
CA VAL A 182 5.22 -0.03 0.87
C VAL A 182 5.06 0.63 -0.49
N TYR A 183 5.38 1.93 -0.61
CA TYR A 183 5.41 2.69 -1.85
C TYR A 183 6.70 3.51 -2.00
N SER A 184 7.79 3.09 -1.35
CA SER A 184 9.12 3.73 -1.43
C SER A 184 9.07 5.27 -1.25
N GLY A 185 8.31 5.74 -0.26
CA GLY A 185 8.21 7.17 0.06
C GLY A 185 6.80 7.67 0.32
N TYR A 186 5.77 7.02 -0.23
CA TYR A 186 4.37 7.37 0.05
C TYR A 186 3.76 6.48 1.14
N ALA A 187 3.26 7.09 2.21
CA ALA A 187 2.46 6.38 3.20
C ALA A 187 0.97 6.37 2.82
N PRO A 188 0.33 5.18 2.72
CA PRO A 188 -1.09 5.10 2.42
C PRO A 188 -1.90 5.91 3.43
N LEU A 189 -2.68 6.89 2.95
CA LEU A 189 -3.53 7.73 3.81
C LEU A 189 -4.42 6.89 4.72
N SER A 190 -5.03 5.83 4.20
CA SER A 190 -5.86 4.89 4.96
C SER A 190 -5.14 4.28 6.15
N VAL A 191 -3.90 3.81 5.95
CA VAL A 191 -3.09 3.20 7.02
C VAL A 191 -2.54 4.26 7.97
N ARG A 192 -2.24 5.47 7.48
CA ARG A 192 -1.86 6.58 8.33
C ARG A 192 -3.01 7.00 9.27
N LEU A 193 -4.26 6.98 8.80
CA LEU A 193 -5.43 7.21 9.66
C LEU A 193 -5.60 6.11 10.71
N ILE A 194 -5.36 4.85 10.35
CA ILE A 194 -5.35 3.75 11.34
C ILE A 194 -4.28 4.01 12.39
N GLN A 195 -3.06 4.37 11.98
CA GLN A 195 -1.98 4.72 12.90
C GLN A 195 -2.38 5.88 13.82
N CYS A 196 -3.00 6.94 13.30
CA CYS A 196 -3.52 8.05 14.11
C CYS A 196 -4.50 7.57 15.19
N ALA A 197 -5.42 6.66 14.84
CA ALA A 197 -6.43 6.14 15.76
C ALA A 197 -5.87 5.19 16.83
N THR A 198 -4.81 4.45 16.50
CA THR A 198 -4.25 3.40 17.39
C THR A 198 -3.04 3.86 18.19
N THR A 199 -2.35 4.94 17.79
CA THR A 199 -1.15 5.42 18.47
C THR A 199 -1.45 5.74 19.94
N LYS A 200 -0.71 5.10 20.84
CA LYS A 200 -0.73 5.39 22.28
C LYS A 200 -0.05 6.73 22.50
N SER A 201 -0.73 7.69 23.14
CA SER A 201 -0.10 8.93 23.58
C SER A 201 -0.33 9.09 25.08
N GLY A 202 0.77 9.08 25.83
CA GLY A 202 0.75 9.15 27.29
C GLY A 202 0.59 7.79 27.99
N THR A 203 0.29 7.84 29.28
CA THR A 203 0.12 6.68 30.19
C THR A 203 -1.27 6.05 30.12
N SER A 204 -2.17 6.56 29.28
CA SER A 204 -3.52 6.01 29.15
C SER A 204 -3.48 4.66 28.47
N SER A 205 -4.06 3.66 29.14
CA SER A 205 -4.14 2.33 28.56
C SER A 205 -4.94 2.37 27.27
N THR A 206 -6.05 3.12 27.17
CA THR A 206 -6.88 3.33 25.96
C THR A 206 -6.15 4.12 24.86
N GLY A 207 -6.25 3.70 23.58
CA GLY A 207 -5.74 4.49 22.46
C GLY A 207 -6.38 5.89 22.43
N ASN A 208 -5.72 6.85 21.78
CA ASN A 208 -6.17 8.25 21.77
C ASN A 208 -7.43 8.50 20.91
N GLY A 209 -7.92 7.47 20.19
CA GLY A 209 -8.95 7.64 19.18
C GLY A 209 -8.47 8.70 18.18
N TRP A 210 -9.35 9.64 17.84
CA TRP A 210 -9.04 10.70 16.87
C TRP A 210 -8.41 11.97 17.46
N LYS A 211 -8.06 11.97 18.75
CA LYS A 211 -7.59 13.17 19.44
C LYS A 211 -6.28 13.70 18.83
N GLY A 212 -6.29 14.98 18.45
CA GLY A 212 -5.16 15.66 17.81
C GLY A 212 -5.18 15.62 16.28
N TYR A 213 -6.12 14.90 15.67
CA TYR A 213 -6.25 14.76 14.22
C TYR A 213 -7.61 15.26 13.68
N GLU A 214 -8.44 15.88 14.53
CA GLU A 214 -9.81 16.27 14.20
C GLU A 214 -9.90 17.26 13.02
N GLU A 215 -8.96 18.19 12.92
CA GLU A 215 -8.93 19.16 11.82
C GLU A 215 -8.68 18.49 10.47
N VAL A 216 -7.78 17.51 10.43
CA VAL A 216 -7.50 16.74 9.21
C VAL A 216 -8.69 15.89 8.82
N LEU A 217 -9.34 15.25 9.79
CA LEU A 217 -10.51 14.42 9.56
C LEU A 217 -11.70 15.23 8.99
N ARG A 218 -11.86 16.50 9.37
CA ARG A 218 -12.88 17.39 8.78
C ARG A 218 -12.64 17.72 7.31
N MET A 219 -11.41 17.59 6.83
CA MET A 219 -11.08 17.80 5.41
C MET A 219 -11.35 16.57 4.55
N LEU A 220 -11.54 15.39 5.15
CA LEU A 220 -11.79 14.14 4.45
C LEU A 220 -13.28 13.94 4.16
N PRO A 221 -13.64 13.22 3.08
CA PRO A 221 -15.03 12.90 2.81
C PRO A 221 -15.65 12.03 3.89
N GLY A 222 -16.92 12.29 4.22
CA GLY A 222 -17.71 11.49 5.15
C GLY A 222 -17.74 12.03 6.58
N LYS A 223 -18.42 11.30 7.46
CA LYS A 223 -18.52 11.65 8.88
C LYS A 223 -17.46 10.88 9.68
N THR A 224 -16.83 11.56 10.62
CA THR A 224 -15.97 10.93 11.64
C THR A 224 -16.77 10.71 12.91
N PHE A 225 -16.65 9.54 13.53
CA PHE A 225 -17.30 9.19 14.79
C PHE A 225 -16.40 8.27 15.63
N ASP A 226 -16.65 8.25 16.93
CA ASP A 226 -15.98 7.40 17.93
C ASP A 226 -17.03 7.02 18.98
N GLU A 227 -17.50 5.78 18.91
CA GLU A 227 -18.64 5.29 19.68
C GLU A 227 -18.18 4.22 20.68
N VAL A 228 -18.40 4.48 21.96
CA VAL A 228 -18.07 3.54 23.04
C VAL A 228 -19.28 2.64 23.31
N GLN A 229 -19.19 1.39 22.90
CA GLN A 229 -20.19 0.38 23.25
C GLN A 229 -20.09 0.06 24.75
N ARG A 230 -21.10 0.48 25.52
CA ARG A 230 -21.24 0.11 26.93
C ARG A 230 -21.92 -1.26 27.01
N GLN A 231 -21.39 -2.14 27.85
CA GLN A 231 -21.98 -3.45 28.07
C GLN A 231 -23.32 -3.29 28.78
N GLU A 232 -24.36 -4.01 28.34
CA GLU A 232 -25.63 -4.09 29.08
C GLU A 232 -25.40 -4.74 30.46
N GLU A 233 -26.05 -4.20 31.49
CA GLU A 233 -26.04 -4.79 32.84
C GLU A 233 -26.69 -6.18 32.80
N GLY A 234 -25.87 -7.25 32.85
CA GLY A 234 -26.34 -8.64 32.88
C GLY A 234 -25.57 -9.63 31.98
N ALA A 235 -24.68 -9.16 31.11
CA ALA A 235 -23.89 -10.04 30.26
C ALA A 235 -22.85 -10.86 31.07
N ILE A 236 -22.95 -12.19 30.99
CA ILE A 236 -22.06 -13.15 31.66
C ILE A 236 -20.64 -13.01 31.11
N ARG A 237 -19.70 -12.59 31.95
CA ARG A 237 -18.26 -12.64 31.63
C ARG A 237 -17.78 -14.10 31.67
N PRO A 238 -16.99 -14.59 30.69
CA PRO A 238 -15.96 -15.55 31.04
C PRO A 238 -15.02 -14.87 32.04
N LYS A 239 -14.84 -15.47 33.23
CA LYS A 239 -13.95 -14.97 34.29
C LYS A 239 -12.49 -14.99 33.80
N ARG A 240 -12.08 -13.95 33.08
CA ARG A 240 -10.71 -13.41 32.92
C ARG A 240 -10.68 -12.45 31.73
N MET A 241 -10.95 -11.18 31.99
CA MET A 241 -10.28 -10.09 31.30
C MET A 241 -9.81 -9.15 32.40
N VAL A 242 -8.67 -9.49 33.00
CA VAL A 242 -7.90 -8.53 33.79
C VAL A 242 -7.44 -7.46 32.80
N GLN A 243 -7.94 -6.24 32.97
CA GLN A 243 -7.50 -5.08 32.22
C GLN A 243 -5.96 -4.98 32.37
N GLY A 244 -5.22 -5.22 31.28
CA GLY A 244 -3.76 -5.08 31.25
C GLY A 244 -2.93 -6.34 31.01
N GLN A 245 -3.52 -7.54 30.87
CA GLN A 245 -2.73 -8.78 30.63
C GLN A 245 -2.87 -9.41 29.24
N HIS A 246 -3.82 -8.97 28.41
CA HIS A 246 -3.98 -9.51 27.06
C HIS A 246 -3.65 -8.45 26.00
N PRO A 247 -2.92 -8.84 24.94
CA PRO A 247 -2.66 -7.95 23.82
C PRO A 247 -4.00 -7.50 23.23
N ARG A 248 -4.06 -6.22 22.86
CA ARG A 248 -5.27 -5.68 22.24
C ARG A 248 -5.35 -6.16 20.81
N VAL A 249 -6.54 -6.57 20.41
CA VAL A 249 -6.84 -6.93 19.03
C VAL A 249 -7.74 -5.85 18.44
N THR A 250 -7.24 -5.16 17.41
CA THR A 250 -7.99 -4.17 16.65
C THR A 250 -8.49 -4.80 15.35
N LEU A 251 -9.81 -4.82 15.15
CA LEU A 251 -10.39 -5.20 13.87
C LEU A 251 -10.47 -3.97 12.96
N VAL A 252 -9.76 -3.99 11.83
CA VAL A 252 -9.83 -2.96 10.80
C VAL A 252 -10.70 -3.47 9.65
N PHE A 253 -11.74 -2.71 9.30
CA PHE A 253 -12.66 -3.07 8.21
C PHE A 253 -12.62 -2.01 7.10
N PHE A 254 -12.17 -2.39 5.91
CA PHE A 254 -12.20 -1.54 4.71
C PHE A 254 -13.51 -1.76 3.93
N LEU A 255 -14.32 -0.72 3.79
CA LEU A 255 -15.52 -0.74 2.94
C LEU A 255 -15.16 -0.26 1.54
N GLY A 256 -15.26 -1.15 0.54
CA GLY A 256 -14.94 -0.84 -0.86
C GLY A 256 -13.61 -1.41 -1.37
N GLY A 257 -12.87 -2.14 -0.53
CA GLY A 257 -11.65 -2.87 -0.91
C GLY A 257 -10.42 -2.41 -0.14
N CYS A 258 -9.40 -3.27 -0.13
CA CYS A 258 -8.11 -3.05 0.53
C CYS A 258 -7.02 -3.69 -0.35
N THR A 259 -5.86 -3.06 -0.41
CA THR A 259 -4.72 -3.48 -1.24
C THR A 259 -3.70 -4.30 -0.44
N TYR A 260 -2.87 -5.09 -1.13
CA TYR A 260 -1.78 -5.83 -0.47
C TYR A 260 -0.75 -4.92 0.20
N THR A 261 -0.54 -3.70 -0.32
CA THR A 261 0.33 -2.67 0.28
C THR A 261 -0.25 -2.15 1.60
N GLU A 262 -1.56 -1.87 1.65
CA GLU A 262 -2.25 -1.51 2.89
C GLU A 262 -2.19 -2.65 3.93
N ILE A 263 -2.44 -3.89 3.51
CA ILE A 263 -2.32 -5.07 4.40
C ILE A 263 -0.89 -5.19 4.95
N SER A 264 0.12 -5.01 4.10
CA SER A 264 1.54 -5.10 4.51
C SER A 264 1.90 -4.00 5.49
N ALA A 265 1.46 -2.77 5.26
CA ALA A 265 1.68 -1.64 6.16
C ALA A 265 0.94 -1.81 7.50
N ILE A 266 -0.27 -2.40 7.52
CA ILE A 266 -0.99 -2.73 8.77
C ILE A 266 -0.25 -3.83 9.54
N ARG A 267 0.25 -4.86 8.86
CA ARG A 267 1.08 -5.90 9.48
C ARG A 267 2.37 -5.33 10.08
N PHE A 268 2.97 -4.36 9.40
CA PHE A 268 4.12 -3.63 9.92
C PHE A 268 3.78 -2.87 11.21
N LEU A 269 2.66 -2.13 11.26
CA LEU A 269 2.21 -1.46 12.48
C LEU A 269 1.94 -2.45 13.63
N ALA A 270 1.29 -3.58 13.33
CA ALA A 270 0.97 -4.59 14.33
C ALA A 270 2.21 -5.21 15.00
N GLN A 271 3.37 -5.23 14.31
CA GLN A 271 4.64 -5.71 14.86
C GLN A 271 5.33 -4.68 15.78
N GLN A 272 4.93 -3.40 15.73
CA GLN A 272 5.48 -2.34 16.57
C GLN A 272 4.66 -2.09 17.85
N ASP A 273 3.43 -2.60 17.90
CA ASP A 273 2.51 -2.41 19.03
C ASP A 273 2.74 -3.39 20.20
N ASP A 274 3.57 -4.41 19.96
CA ASP A 274 4.12 -5.38 20.94
C ASP A 274 5.44 -4.88 21.56
#